data_AF-A0A3L8DZT5-F1
#
_entry.id   AF-A0A3L8DZT5-F1
#
_cell.length_a   1.000
_cell.length_b   1.000
_cell.length_c   1.000
_cell.angle_alpha   90.00
_cell.angle_beta   90.00
_cell.angle_gamma   90.00
#
_symmetry.space_group_name_H-M   'P 1'
#
loop_
_entity.id
_entity.type
_entity.pdbx_description
1 polymer ?
#
loop_
_entity_poly.entity_id
_entity_poly.type
_entity_poly.pdbx_seq_one_letter_code
_entity_poly.pdbx_strand_id
1 'polypeptide(L)'
;MRYVSRPYHNLQLIFYINRTIGSSYEMSSTGEKSTKRRYCLWTLTLVLAILGLCNLFLNITVIAVLRISQGMEAIEVIPDENLVKFYGKTDLDKVSLQSGVCQSYGDEPMEVSGDEAGVHIDVKSHGRVHETHPHLKLNVLPNGTTLSQVESFEVKDPRTGVIYFTTDFPNFGLPSGVETIDVKIAETHRITSPVNESMTVQSESEISLQGAEGVQMESKDIVWSADVDVFLKSVNGSIVLDARDGLFIDVENIPVAPMFLPSPTTSHEQYKVCVCMPQGKLFKVPVRPGTGSRTVNCARVARSPENDPCLS
;
A
#
# COMPACT_ATOMS: atom_id res chain seq x y z
N MET A 1 7.83 -32.56 29.22
CA MET A 1 6.97 -33.75 29.08
C MET A 1 7.61 -34.63 28.02
N ARG A 2 8.09 -35.83 28.41
CA ARG A 2 8.88 -36.75 27.57
C ARG A 2 7.96 -37.69 26.77
N TYR A 3 8.42 -38.00 25.57
CA TYR A 3 8.01 -39.11 24.70
C TYR A 3 8.08 -40.48 25.38
N VAL A 4 7.33 -41.47 24.86
CA VAL A 4 7.83 -42.73 24.21
C VAL A 4 6.69 -43.76 23.99
N SER A 5 6.42 -44.03 22.69
CA SER A 5 6.36 -45.33 21.97
C SER A 5 5.23 -46.39 22.12
N ARG A 6 4.57 -46.65 20.95
CA ARG A 6 4.18 -47.94 20.30
C ARG A 6 3.08 -48.85 20.94
N PRO A 7 2.56 -49.89 20.25
CA PRO A 7 2.34 -50.12 18.80
C PRO A 7 0.96 -50.75 18.44
N TYR A 8 0.74 -50.95 17.13
CA TYR A 8 -0.32 -51.71 16.46
C TYR A 8 -0.62 -53.11 17.03
N HIS A 9 -1.91 -53.50 17.04
CA HIS A 9 -2.31 -54.90 16.88
C HIS A 9 -3.64 -55.05 16.12
N ASN A 10 -3.58 -55.89 15.07
CA ASN A 10 -4.68 -56.46 14.30
C ASN A 10 -5.74 -57.10 15.23
N LEU A 11 -7.01 -56.73 15.07
CA LEU A 11 -8.12 -57.57 15.52
C LEU A 11 -8.69 -58.34 14.32
N GLN A 12 -8.25 -59.59 14.17
CA GLN A 12 -8.99 -60.62 13.45
C GLN A 12 -10.22 -60.99 14.29
N LEU A 13 -11.43 -60.77 13.78
CA LEU A 13 -12.62 -61.44 14.30
C LEU A 13 -12.70 -62.84 13.68
N ILE A 14 -12.23 -63.83 14.44
CA ILE A 14 -12.50 -65.26 14.21
C ILE A 14 -13.83 -65.58 14.90
N PHE A 15 -14.89 -65.80 14.13
CA PHE A 15 -16.12 -66.38 14.67
C PHE A 15 -15.96 -67.89 14.82
N TYR A 16 -15.91 -68.35 16.07
CA TYR A 16 -16.03 -69.76 16.44
C TYR A 16 -17.47 -70.23 16.18
N ILE A 17 -17.63 -71.22 15.29
CA ILE A 17 -18.90 -71.94 15.10
C ILE A 17 -18.96 -73.07 16.13
N ASN A 18 -19.80 -72.91 17.16
CA ASN A 18 -20.07 -73.98 18.10
C ASN A 18 -21.17 -74.88 17.54
N ARG A 19 -20.81 -76.13 17.21
CA ARG A 19 -21.69 -77.14 16.61
C ARG A 19 -22.23 -78.04 17.72
N THR A 20 -23.48 -77.86 18.11
CA THR A 20 -24.23 -78.86 18.89
C THR A 20 -25.26 -79.53 17.99
N ILE A 21 -25.05 -80.83 17.79
CA ILE A 21 -25.93 -81.75 17.10
C ILE A 21 -26.97 -82.23 18.13
N GLY A 22 -28.24 -81.92 17.87
CA GLY A 22 -29.39 -82.52 18.54
C GLY A 22 -30.35 -83.04 17.47
N SER A 23 -30.34 -84.36 17.29
CA SER A 23 -31.16 -85.10 16.34
C SER A 23 -32.53 -85.42 16.94
N SER A 24 -33.60 -85.27 16.16
CA SER A 24 -34.71 -86.23 16.12
C SER A 24 -35.66 -85.97 14.93
N TYR A 25 -35.75 -86.98 14.05
CA TYR A 25 -36.91 -87.52 13.29
C TYR A 25 -38.21 -86.66 13.27
N GLU A 26 -38.98 -86.47 12.20
CA GLU A 26 -39.21 -87.23 10.96
C GLU A 26 -40.14 -86.40 10.03
N MET A 27 -40.33 -86.88 8.79
CA MET A 27 -41.47 -86.62 7.88
C MET A 27 -41.44 -85.37 6.96
N SER A 28 -40.83 -85.58 5.78
CA SER A 28 -41.37 -85.31 4.44
C SER A 28 -42.37 -84.14 4.25
N SER A 29 -41.85 -82.95 3.92
CA SER A 29 -42.29 -82.09 2.79
C SER A 29 -41.55 -80.75 2.86
N THR A 30 -40.26 -80.74 2.51
CA THR A 30 -39.39 -79.56 2.68
C THR A 30 -38.51 -79.25 1.47
N GLY A 31 -38.88 -79.76 0.29
CA GLY A 31 -38.24 -79.38 -0.98
C GLY A 31 -38.62 -77.96 -1.46
N GLU A 32 -39.84 -77.51 -1.20
CA GLU A 32 -40.34 -76.23 -1.72
C GLU A 32 -40.06 -75.02 -0.81
N LYS A 33 -40.08 -75.21 0.53
CA LYS A 33 -39.89 -74.11 1.50
C LYS A 33 -38.43 -73.62 1.57
N SER A 34 -37.44 -74.53 1.45
CA SER A 34 -36.02 -74.12 1.49
C SER A 34 -35.61 -73.35 0.22
N THR A 35 -36.22 -73.71 -0.91
CA THR A 35 -35.96 -73.09 -2.22
C THR A 35 -36.59 -71.71 -2.28
N LYS A 36 -37.85 -71.54 -1.84
CA LYS A 36 -38.53 -70.24 -1.71
C LYS A 36 -37.78 -69.27 -0.78
N ARG A 37 -37.22 -69.76 0.33
CA ARG A 37 -36.44 -68.94 1.27
C ARG A 37 -35.09 -68.51 0.68
N ARG A 38 -34.43 -69.37 -0.09
CA ARG A 38 -33.23 -69.01 -0.88
C ARG A 38 -33.57 -67.97 -1.94
N TYR A 39 -34.65 -68.15 -2.69
CA TYR A 39 -35.09 -67.14 -3.67
C TYR A 39 -35.34 -65.78 -3.01
N CYS A 40 -36.04 -65.73 -1.88
CA CYS A 40 -36.26 -64.48 -1.16
C CYS A 40 -34.95 -63.77 -0.75
N LEU A 41 -33.95 -64.54 -0.29
CA LEU A 41 -32.62 -64.01 0.03
C LEU A 41 -31.92 -63.49 -1.23
N TRP A 42 -31.92 -64.24 -2.33
CA TRP A 42 -31.33 -63.79 -3.60
C TRP A 42 -32.01 -62.54 -4.15
N THR A 43 -33.34 -62.44 -4.05
CA THR A 43 -34.09 -61.24 -4.46
C THR A 43 -33.76 -60.05 -3.55
N LEU A 44 -33.67 -60.25 -2.24
CA LEU A 44 -33.26 -59.21 -1.29
C LEU A 44 -31.83 -58.71 -1.58
N THR A 45 -30.89 -59.63 -1.83
CA THR A 45 -29.51 -59.31 -2.19
C THR A 45 -29.45 -58.55 -3.52
N LEU A 46 -30.26 -58.93 -4.51
CA LEU A 46 -30.38 -58.21 -5.79
C LEU A 46 -30.89 -56.78 -5.58
N VAL A 47 -31.95 -56.61 -4.78
CA VAL A 47 -32.52 -55.28 -4.47
C VAL A 47 -31.50 -54.41 -3.74
N LEU A 48 -30.80 -54.95 -2.75
CA LEU A 48 -29.71 -54.25 -2.06
C LEU A 48 -28.56 -53.88 -3.01
N ALA A 49 -28.20 -54.76 -3.94
CA ALA A 49 -27.18 -54.49 -4.95
C ALA A 49 -27.61 -53.38 -5.91
N ILE A 50 -28.88 -53.35 -6.34
CA ILE A 50 -29.44 -52.28 -7.18
C ILE A 50 -29.46 -50.96 -6.42
N LEU A 51 -29.91 -50.94 -5.16
CA LEU A 51 -29.88 -49.73 -4.32
C LEU A 51 -28.45 -49.21 -4.13
N GLY A 52 -27.48 -50.12 -3.92
CA GLY A 52 -26.06 -49.79 -3.86
C GLY A 52 -25.53 -49.20 -5.17
N LEU A 53 -25.88 -49.79 -6.32
CA LEU A 53 -25.51 -49.29 -7.64
C LEU A 53 -26.14 -47.93 -7.93
N CYS A 54 -27.41 -47.71 -7.58
CA CYS A 54 -28.06 -46.41 -7.72
C CYS A 54 -27.39 -45.35 -6.84
N ASN A 55 -27.08 -45.67 -5.58
CA ASN A 55 -26.35 -44.77 -4.70
C ASN A 55 -24.93 -44.49 -5.21
N LEU A 56 -24.26 -45.48 -5.80
CA LEU A 56 -22.97 -45.29 -6.44
C LEU A 56 -23.09 -44.34 -7.64
N PHE A 57 -24.08 -44.56 -8.50
CA PHE A 57 -24.30 -43.72 -9.69
C PHE A 57 -24.68 -42.29 -9.32
N LEU A 58 -25.51 -42.10 -8.29
CA LEU A 58 -25.84 -40.78 -7.74
C LEU A 58 -24.59 -40.09 -7.20
N ASN A 59 -23.77 -40.76 -6.40
CA ASN A 59 -22.51 -40.18 -5.90
C ASN A 59 -21.56 -39.80 -7.04
N ILE A 60 -21.39 -40.65 -8.05
CA ILE A 60 -20.58 -40.35 -9.25
C ILE A 60 -21.15 -39.13 -9.98
N THR A 61 -22.47 -39.07 -10.17
CA THR A 61 -23.15 -37.96 -10.86
C THR A 61 -23.01 -36.67 -10.06
N VAL A 62 -23.15 -36.70 -8.74
CA VAL A 62 -22.94 -35.56 -7.85
C VAL A 62 -21.52 -35.05 -7.97
N ILE A 63 -20.51 -35.93 -7.93
CA ILE A 63 -19.09 -35.54 -8.09
C ILE A 63 -18.83 -34.92 -9.47
N ALA A 64 -19.42 -35.48 -10.54
CA ALA A 64 -19.28 -34.98 -11.90
C ALA A 64 -19.98 -33.62 -12.11
N VAL A 65 -21.20 -33.45 -11.58
CA VAL A 65 -22.01 -32.23 -11.73
C VAL A 65 -21.52 -31.10 -10.83
N LEU A 66 -21.05 -31.42 -9.61
CA LEU A 66 -20.40 -30.44 -8.72
C LEU A 66 -19.06 -29.94 -9.26
N ARG A 67 -18.64 -30.38 -10.47
CA ARG A 67 -17.42 -29.95 -11.16
C ARG A 67 -16.15 -30.01 -10.29
N ILE A 68 -16.12 -30.90 -9.30
CA ILE A 68 -14.91 -31.15 -8.52
C ILE A 68 -13.82 -31.73 -9.42
N SER A 69 -14.15 -32.41 -10.52
CA SER A 69 -13.17 -32.93 -11.46
C SER A 69 -12.71 -31.92 -12.52
N GLN A 70 -13.58 -31.03 -13.01
CA GLN A 70 -13.28 -30.17 -14.16
C GLN A 70 -12.32 -29.00 -13.88
N GLY A 71 -12.02 -28.73 -12.59
CA GLY A 71 -11.00 -27.75 -12.15
C GLY A 71 -9.87 -28.35 -11.31
N MET A 72 -9.91 -29.65 -10.99
CA MET A 72 -8.87 -30.34 -10.19
C MET A 72 -7.92 -31.22 -11.02
N GLU A 73 -8.13 -31.36 -12.33
CA GLU A 73 -7.10 -31.94 -13.24
C GLU A 73 -5.80 -31.12 -13.22
N ALA A 74 -5.92 -29.88 -12.77
CA ALA A 74 -4.83 -28.94 -12.60
C ALA A 74 -4.17 -29.00 -11.22
N ILE A 75 -4.63 -29.78 -10.24
CA ILE A 75 -4.18 -29.63 -8.85
C ILE A 75 -3.49 -30.89 -8.35
N GLU A 76 -2.19 -30.80 -8.04
CA GLU A 76 -1.42 -31.85 -7.39
C GLU A 76 -0.98 -31.40 -6.01
N VAL A 77 -1.36 -32.16 -4.99
CA VAL A 77 -0.91 -31.93 -3.62
C VAL A 77 0.35 -32.77 -3.40
N ILE A 78 1.46 -32.11 -3.06
CA ILE A 78 2.72 -32.76 -2.69
C ILE A 78 2.76 -32.78 -1.16
N PRO A 79 2.33 -33.89 -0.52
CA PRO A 79 2.18 -33.96 0.94
C PRO A 79 3.53 -33.87 1.66
N ASP A 80 4.62 -34.30 1.02
CA ASP A 80 5.96 -34.31 1.61
C ASP A 80 6.52 -32.89 1.80
N GLU A 81 6.11 -31.94 0.96
CA GLU A 81 6.56 -30.54 1.03
C GLU A 81 5.46 -29.57 1.46
N ASN A 82 4.25 -30.07 1.74
CA ASN A 82 3.06 -29.27 2.05
C ASN A 82 2.77 -28.19 0.98
N LEU A 83 2.97 -28.57 -0.29
CA LEU A 83 2.77 -27.71 -1.45
C LEU A 83 1.55 -28.15 -2.25
N VAL A 84 0.87 -27.19 -2.84
CA VAL A 84 -0.21 -27.41 -3.81
C VAL A 84 0.27 -26.84 -5.14
N LYS A 85 0.42 -27.71 -6.13
CA LYS A 85 0.83 -27.37 -7.48
C LYS A 85 -0.39 -27.23 -8.36
N PHE A 86 -0.45 -26.12 -9.08
CA PHE A 86 -1.48 -25.84 -10.08
C PHE A 86 -0.88 -26.01 -11.48
N TYR A 87 -1.58 -26.68 -12.39
CA TYR A 87 -1.20 -26.93 -13.78
C TYR A 87 -2.12 -26.14 -14.70
N GLY A 88 -1.53 -25.35 -15.60
CA GLY A 88 -2.29 -24.56 -16.56
C GLY A 88 -3.07 -23.40 -15.93
N LYS A 89 -4.09 -22.94 -16.65
CA LYS A 89 -4.90 -21.78 -16.25
C LYS A 89 -5.90 -22.19 -15.18
N THR A 90 -5.72 -21.67 -13.96
CA THR A 90 -6.62 -21.90 -12.83
C THR A 90 -7.29 -20.59 -12.45
N ASP A 91 -8.62 -20.61 -12.38
CA ASP A 91 -9.41 -19.48 -11.90
C ASP A 91 -9.69 -19.65 -10.39
N LEU A 92 -9.23 -18.70 -9.59
CA LEU A 92 -9.31 -18.73 -8.13
C LEU A 92 -9.86 -17.37 -7.64
N ASP A 93 -11.03 -17.39 -7.01
CA ASP A 93 -11.67 -16.20 -6.44
C ASP A 93 -10.82 -15.54 -5.34
N LYS A 94 -10.19 -16.36 -4.49
CA LYS A 94 -9.28 -15.88 -3.43
C LYS A 94 -8.12 -16.83 -3.19
N VAL A 95 -6.91 -16.30 -3.27
CA VAL A 95 -5.69 -16.99 -2.85
C VAL A 95 -5.24 -16.42 -1.50
N SER A 96 -5.07 -17.28 -0.50
CA SER A 96 -4.54 -16.91 0.82
C SER A 96 -3.31 -17.74 1.11
N LEU A 97 -2.15 -17.09 1.13
CA LEU A 97 -0.88 -17.75 1.34
C LEU A 97 -0.61 -17.90 2.83
N GLN A 98 -0.38 -19.14 3.28
CA GLN A 98 -0.08 -19.44 4.68
C GLN A 98 1.39 -19.22 5.03
N SER A 99 2.31 -19.54 4.11
CA SER A 99 3.75 -19.30 4.26
C SER A 99 4.22 -18.01 3.59
N GLY A 100 3.31 -17.26 2.94
CA GLY A 100 3.64 -16.05 2.17
C GLY A 100 4.44 -16.29 0.89
N VAL A 101 4.70 -17.54 0.52
CA VAL A 101 5.46 -17.89 -0.68
C VAL A 101 4.49 -18.29 -1.79
N CYS A 102 4.53 -17.55 -2.89
CA CYS A 102 3.89 -17.90 -4.15
C CYS A 102 4.94 -17.79 -5.24
N GLN A 103 5.28 -18.93 -5.85
CA GLN A 103 6.41 -19.05 -6.77
C GLN A 103 6.03 -19.87 -7.99
N SER A 104 6.73 -19.63 -9.09
CA SER A 104 6.62 -20.45 -10.28
C SER A 104 7.41 -21.76 -10.14
N TYR A 105 7.18 -22.70 -11.05
CA TYR A 105 7.84 -24.01 -11.03
C TYR A 105 8.86 -24.12 -12.17
N GLY A 106 10.13 -24.35 -11.81
CA GLY A 106 11.22 -24.43 -12.78
C GLY A 106 11.55 -23.07 -13.42
N ASP A 107 11.80 -23.07 -14.73
CA ASP A 107 12.13 -21.85 -15.50
C ASP A 107 10.89 -21.19 -16.14
N GLU A 108 9.68 -21.66 -15.82
CA GLU A 108 8.46 -21.05 -16.36
C GLU A 108 8.01 -19.88 -15.48
N PRO A 109 7.62 -18.73 -16.07
CA PRO A 109 7.07 -17.62 -15.31
C PRO A 109 5.64 -17.93 -14.83
N MET A 110 5.31 -17.49 -13.61
CA MET A 110 3.93 -17.51 -13.11
C MET A 110 3.25 -16.19 -13.46
N GLU A 111 2.13 -16.26 -14.18
CA GLU A 111 1.30 -15.10 -14.50
C GLU A 111 0.05 -15.11 -13.61
N VAL A 112 -0.20 -13.99 -12.94
CA VAL A 112 -1.42 -13.79 -12.15
C VAL A 112 -2.18 -12.63 -12.78
N SER A 113 -3.35 -12.92 -13.33
CA SER A 113 -4.25 -11.95 -13.95
C SER A 113 -5.55 -11.89 -13.18
N GLY A 114 -6.07 -10.69 -12.96
CA GLY A 114 -7.43 -10.46 -12.48
C GLY A 114 -8.23 -9.74 -13.55
N ASP A 115 -9.52 -10.04 -13.63
CA ASP A 115 -10.44 -9.36 -14.55
C ASP A 115 -10.78 -7.95 -14.04
N GLU A 116 -12.03 -7.49 -14.17
CA GLU A 116 -12.46 -6.11 -13.82
C GLU A 116 -12.08 -5.67 -12.39
N ALA A 117 -11.95 -6.61 -11.45
CA ALA A 117 -11.63 -6.32 -10.05
C ALA A 117 -10.11 -6.24 -9.76
N GLY A 118 -9.23 -6.64 -10.68
CA GLY A 118 -7.79 -6.72 -10.45
C GLY A 118 -7.36 -7.90 -9.56
N VAL A 119 -6.11 -7.90 -9.10
CA VAL A 119 -5.50 -8.99 -8.32
C VAL A 119 -5.34 -8.59 -6.86
N HIS A 120 -5.83 -9.42 -5.94
CA HIS A 120 -5.73 -9.21 -4.49
C HIS A 120 -4.97 -10.37 -3.84
N ILE A 121 -3.82 -10.08 -3.23
CA ILE A 121 -3.01 -11.07 -2.52
C ILE A 121 -2.98 -10.71 -1.04
N ASP A 122 -3.46 -11.65 -0.21
CA ASP A 122 -3.50 -11.56 1.24
C ASP A 122 -2.58 -12.64 1.83
N VAL A 123 -1.56 -12.21 2.58
CA VAL A 123 -0.63 -13.10 3.27
C VAL A 123 -0.91 -13.08 4.77
N LYS A 124 -1.20 -14.26 5.32
CA LYS A 124 -1.38 -14.43 6.77
C LYS A 124 -0.02 -14.72 7.40
N SER A 125 0.50 -13.78 8.18
CA SER A 125 1.69 -14.02 9.00
C SER A 125 1.35 -15.00 10.13
N HIS A 126 2.22 -15.99 10.36
CA HIS A 126 2.13 -16.95 11.46
C HIS A 126 2.46 -16.26 12.82
N GLY A 127 1.61 -15.32 13.23
CA GLY A 127 1.57 -14.73 14.58
C GLY A 127 0.50 -15.43 15.41
N ARG A 128 0.82 -15.74 16.67
CA ARG A 128 -0.01 -16.53 17.57
C ARG A 128 -1.42 -15.94 17.74
N VAL A 129 -2.37 -16.85 17.90
CA VAL A 129 -3.74 -16.64 18.39
C VAL A 129 -3.79 -15.48 19.39
N HIS A 130 -4.70 -14.52 19.14
CA HIS A 130 -4.82 -13.22 19.81
C HIS A 130 -3.75 -12.19 19.45
N GLU A 131 -3.94 -11.51 18.32
CA GLU A 131 -4.04 -10.06 18.24
C GLU A 131 -4.15 -9.63 16.78
N THR A 132 -4.79 -8.49 16.55
CA THR A 132 -5.07 -7.79 15.30
C THR A 132 -3.79 -7.45 14.52
N HIS A 133 -3.05 -8.46 14.08
CA HIS A 133 -1.78 -8.26 13.39
C HIS A 133 -2.02 -7.97 11.90
N PRO A 134 -1.15 -7.14 11.30
CA PRO A 134 -1.34 -6.66 9.93
C PRO A 134 -1.30 -7.83 8.94
N HIS A 135 -2.31 -7.91 8.08
CA HIS A 135 -2.31 -8.78 6.90
C HIS A 135 -1.62 -8.03 5.77
N LEU A 136 -0.51 -8.56 5.26
CA LEU A 136 0.10 -7.98 4.06
C LEU A 136 -0.92 -8.06 2.94
N LYS A 137 -1.25 -6.88 2.38
CA LYS A 137 -2.23 -6.73 1.31
C LYS A 137 -1.55 -6.10 0.11
N LEU A 138 -1.49 -6.85 -0.97
CA LEU A 138 -1.09 -6.37 -2.29
C LEU A 138 -2.34 -6.34 -3.17
N ASN A 139 -2.72 -5.16 -3.63
CA ASN A 139 -3.80 -5.00 -4.60
C ASN A 139 -3.24 -4.39 -5.89
N VAL A 140 -3.39 -5.11 -7.00
CA VAL A 140 -3.02 -4.66 -8.33
C VAL A 140 -4.31 -4.34 -9.07
N LEU A 141 -4.67 -3.05 -9.15
CA LEU A 141 -5.86 -2.56 -9.83
C LEU A 141 -5.49 -1.84 -11.13
N PRO A 142 -6.43 -1.68 -12.08
CA PRO A 142 -6.21 -0.87 -13.28
C PRO A 142 -5.79 0.57 -12.99
N ASN A 143 -6.26 1.12 -11.86
CA ASN A 143 -5.99 2.50 -11.44
C ASN A 143 -4.70 2.64 -10.61
N GLY A 144 -4.01 1.55 -10.32
CA GLY A 144 -2.77 1.57 -9.55
C GLY A 144 -2.54 0.32 -8.72
N THR A 145 -1.29 0.13 -8.32
CA THR A 145 -0.89 -0.94 -7.39
C THR A 145 -0.73 -0.35 -6.00
N THR A 146 -1.39 -0.95 -5.01
CA THR A 146 -1.31 -0.57 -3.61
C THR A 146 -0.73 -1.71 -2.81
N LEU A 147 0.31 -1.43 -2.03
CA LEU A 147 0.89 -2.36 -1.08
C LEU A 147 0.73 -1.76 0.32
N SER A 148 0.15 -2.51 1.23
CA SER A 148 -0.14 -2.05 2.58
C SER A 148 0.37 -3.06 3.61
N GLN A 149 0.73 -2.56 4.79
CA GLN A 149 1.12 -3.39 5.92
C GLN A 149 2.41 -4.19 5.65
N VAL A 150 3.36 -3.57 4.97
CA VAL A 150 4.71 -4.10 4.70
C VAL A 150 5.77 -3.23 5.37
N GLU A 151 6.82 -3.85 5.89
CA GLU A 151 8.00 -3.15 6.43
C GLU A 151 8.92 -2.72 5.29
N SER A 152 9.18 -3.63 4.35
CA SER A 152 9.95 -3.36 3.14
C SER A 152 9.34 -4.06 1.92
N PHE A 153 9.55 -3.46 0.74
CA PHE A 153 9.18 -4.03 -0.54
C PHE A 153 10.38 -3.95 -1.46
N GLU A 154 10.75 -5.07 -2.07
CA GLU A 154 11.91 -5.17 -2.95
C GLU A 154 11.52 -5.76 -4.31
N VAL A 155 12.01 -5.17 -5.39
CA VAL A 155 11.94 -5.74 -6.74
C VAL A 155 13.34 -6.20 -7.13
N LYS A 156 13.49 -7.48 -7.41
CA LYS A 156 14.77 -8.12 -7.76
C LYS A 156 14.74 -8.62 -9.20
N ASP A 157 15.89 -8.53 -9.86
CA ASP A 157 16.14 -9.27 -11.08
C ASP A 157 16.09 -10.78 -10.78
N PRO A 158 15.24 -11.55 -11.47
CA PRO A 158 15.11 -12.99 -11.20
C PRO A 158 16.37 -13.78 -11.57
N ARG A 159 17.19 -13.30 -12.52
CA ARG A 159 18.38 -13.99 -13.01
C ARG A 159 19.64 -13.57 -12.28
N THR A 160 19.79 -12.29 -11.98
CA THR A 160 21.00 -11.76 -11.32
C THR A 160 20.86 -11.58 -9.82
N GLY A 161 19.63 -11.59 -9.29
CA GLY A 161 19.35 -11.31 -7.87
C GLY A 161 19.57 -9.85 -7.48
N VAL A 162 19.92 -8.98 -8.43
CA VAL A 162 20.16 -7.55 -8.20
C VAL A 162 18.84 -6.86 -7.86
N ILE A 163 18.84 -6.05 -6.80
CA ILE A 163 17.67 -5.27 -6.40
C ILE A 163 17.55 -4.04 -7.31
N TYR A 164 16.45 -3.95 -8.07
CA TYR A 164 16.12 -2.78 -8.89
C TYR A 164 15.36 -1.71 -8.11
N PHE A 165 14.57 -2.11 -7.11
CA PHE A 165 13.78 -1.22 -6.29
C PHE A 165 13.71 -1.76 -4.87
N THR A 166 13.84 -0.90 -3.87
CA THR A 166 13.49 -1.25 -2.49
C THR A 166 13.00 -0.03 -1.72
N THR A 167 12.03 -0.25 -0.82
CA THR A 167 11.51 0.78 0.09
C THR A 167 12.29 0.87 1.40
N ASP A 168 13.24 -0.05 1.64
CA ASP A 168 14.05 -0.10 2.86
C ASP A 168 15.20 0.92 2.87
N PHE A 169 15.32 1.74 1.81
CA PHE A 169 16.32 2.79 1.78
C PHE A 169 15.76 4.11 2.36
N PRO A 170 16.41 4.68 3.40
CA PRO A 170 16.03 5.99 3.95
C PRO A 170 16.25 7.15 2.96
N ASN A 171 17.00 6.89 1.89
CA ASN A 171 17.16 7.80 0.77
C ASN A 171 16.49 7.14 -0.43
N PHE A 172 15.35 7.68 -0.86
CA PHE A 172 14.78 7.40 -2.19
C PHE A 172 15.75 7.96 -3.23
N GLY A 173 16.86 7.26 -3.46
CA GLY A 173 17.82 7.57 -4.49
C GLY A 173 17.15 7.29 -5.82
N LEU A 174 16.87 8.34 -6.57
CA LEU A 174 16.36 8.16 -7.93
C LEU A 174 17.37 7.29 -8.71
N PRO A 175 16.90 6.29 -9.48
CA PRO A 175 17.80 5.49 -10.29
C PRO A 175 18.58 6.39 -11.26
N SER A 176 19.80 5.98 -11.60
CA SER A 176 20.67 6.74 -12.50
C SER A 176 19.95 7.05 -13.83
N GLY A 177 19.86 8.33 -14.19
CA GLY A 177 19.22 8.81 -15.42
C GLY A 177 17.87 9.51 -15.22
N VAL A 178 17.36 9.60 -13.99
CA VAL A 178 16.18 10.43 -13.68
C VAL A 178 16.63 11.87 -13.44
N GLU A 179 16.34 12.74 -14.42
CA GLU A 179 16.66 14.18 -14.34
C GLU A 179 15.48 15.01 -13.79
N THR A 180 14.24 14.56 -14.03
CA THR A 180 13.02 15.30 -13.67
C THR A 180 12.05 14.42 -12.89
N ILE A 181 11.50 14.98 -11.81
CA ILE A 181 10.41 14.37 -11.03
C ILE A 181 9.17 15.24 -11.19
N ASP A 182 8.10 14.68 -11.73
CA ASP A 182 6.79 15.33 -11.82
C ASP A 182 5.84 14.71 -10.78
N VAL A 183 5.50 15.50 -9.75
CA VAL A 183 4.64 15.08 -8.64
C VAL A 183 3.74 16.23 -8.20
N LYS A 184 2.50 15.90 -7.83
CA LYS A 184 1.54 16.88 -7.29
C LYS A 184 1.80 17.23 -5.82
N ILE A 185 2.20 16.25 -5.03
CA ILE A 185 2.48 16.37 -3.60
C ILE A 185 3.67 15.46 -3.29
N ALA A 186 4.66 15.98 -2.55
CA ALA A 186 5.79 15.21 -2.04
C ALA A 186 5.94 15.47 -0.53
N GLU A 187 5.90 14.40 0.25
CA GLU A 187 6.14 14.45 1.70
C GLU A 187 7.49 13.80 1.99
N THR A 188 8.47 14.59 2.41
CA THR A 188 9.82 14.12 2.71
C THR A 188 10.48 14.99 3.77
N HIS A 189 11.45 14.41 4.47
CA HIS A 189 12.28 15.11 5.44
C HIS A 189 13.31 16.05 4.77
N ARG A 190 13.72 15.75 3.53
CA ARG A 190 14.77 16.49 2.83
C ARG A 190 14.63 16.35 1.32
N ILE A 191 14.90 17.44 0.61
CA ILE A 191 15.10 17.48 -0.84
C ILE A 191 16.45 18.14 -1.09
N THR A 192 17.29 17.52 -1.91
CA THR A 192 18.66 17.98 -2.16
C THR A 192 19.11 17.60 -3.56
N SER A 193 19.85 18.48 -4.22
CA SER A 193 20.56 18.16 -5.47
C SER A 193 21.95 17.58 -5.18
N PRO A 194 22.56 16.90 -6.18
CA PRO A 194 23.98 16.56 -6.13
C PRO A 194 24.86 17.79 -5.90
N VAL A 195 26.03 17.59 -5.27
CA VAL A 195 26.94 18.66 -4.79
C VAL A 195 27.35 19.67 -5.88
N ASN A 196 27.35 19.26 -7.14
CA ASN A 196 27.78 20.09 -8.27
C ASN A 196 26.63 20.42 -9.24
N GLU A 197 25.38 20.26 -8.80
CA GLU A 197 24.20 20.44 -9.65
C GLU A 197 23.17 21.37 -8.99
N SER A 198 22.51 22.17 -9.83
CA SER A 198 21.43 23.06 -9.39
C SER A 198 20.11 22.30 -9.26
N MET A 199 19.36 22.59 -8.21
CA MET A 199 17.98 22.14 -8.05
C MET A 199 17.01 23.21 -8.53
N THR A 200 16.08 22.84 -9.42
CA THR A 200 14.98 23.71 -9.85
C THR A 200 13.65 23.12 -9.42
N VAL A 201 12.83 23.93 -8.74
CA VAL A 201 11.46 23.59 -8.40
C VAL A 201 10.55 24.51 -9.19
N GLN A 202 9.68 23.95 -10.02
CA GLN A 202 8.76 24.70 -10.86
C GLN A 202 7.35 24.14 -10.75
N SER A 203 6.37 25.05 -10.80
CA SER A 203 4.94 24.74 -10.86
C SER A 203 4.28 25.73 -11.82
N GLU A 204 3.22 25.30 -12.51
CA GLU A 204 2.44 26.18 -13.38
C GLU A 204 1.50 27.11 -12.59
N SER A 205 1.18 26.77 -11.35
CA SER A 205 0.19 27.49 -10.54
C SER A 205 0.74 28.02 -9.23
N GLU A 206 1.18 27.12 -8.35
CA GLU A 206 1.61 27.45 -6.99
C GLU A 206 2.66 26.45 -6.50
N ILE A 207 3.64 26.95 -5.74
CA ILE A 207 4.60 26.14 -4.97
C ILE A 207 4.35 26.45 -3.50
N SER A 208 3.95 25.44 -2.71
CA SER A 208 3.75 25.57 -1.27
C SER A 208 4.71 24.64 -0.51
N LEU A 209 5.52 25.23 0.37
CA LEU A 209 6.49 24.52 1.20
C LEU A 209 6.06 24.65 2.66
N GLN A 210 5.64 23.54 3.27
CA GLN A 210 5.18 23.50 4.65
C GLN A 210 5.96 22.46 5.45
N GLY A 211 6.58 22.89 6.55
CA GLY A 211 7.27 22.01 7.49
C GLY A 211 6.60 22.08 8.87
N ALA A 212 6.36 20.92 9.48
CA ALA A 212 5.78 20.84 10.83
C ALA A 212 6.68 21.50 11.89
N GLU A 213 8.00 21.42 11.70
CA GLU A 213 9.02 22.00 12.58
C GLU A 213 9.66 23.27 11.99
N GLY A 214 9.13 23.78 10.87
CA GLY A 214 9.70 24.86 10.08
C GLY A 214 10.35 24.38 8.79
N VAL A 215 10.81 25.34 7.99
CA VAL A 215 11.46 25.10 6.69
C VAL A 215 12.85 25.75 6.72
N GLN A 216 13.88 24.95 6.45
CA GLN A 216 15.26 25.43 6.30
C GLN A 216 15.70 25.22 4.86
N MET A 217 16.24 26.28 4.24
CA MET A 217 16.78 26.24 2.89
C MET A 217 18.23 26.73 2.93
N GLU A 218 19.13 25.93 2.38
CA GLU A 218 20.56 26.24 2.31
C GLU A 218 21.04 25.98 0.88
N SER A 219 21.69 26.97 0.30
CA SER A 219 22.30 26.90 -1.02
C SER A 219 23.40 27.95 -1.11
N LYS A 220 24.27 27.83 -2.12
CA LYS A 220 25.18 28.90 -2.50
C LYS A 220 24.41 30.15 -2.93
N ASP A 221 23.40 29.94 -3.76
CA ASP A 221 22.52 30.97 -4.31
C ASP A 221 21.07 30.47 -4.21
N ILE A 222 20.16 31.30 -3.68
CA ILE A 222 18.72 31.02 -3.60
C ILE A 222 18.00 32.11 -4.38
N VAL A 223 17.23 31.70 -5.40
CA VAL A 223 16.42 32.62 -6.22
C VAL A 223 14.97 32.18 -6.14
N TRP A 224 14.11 33.08 -5.67
CA TRP A 224 12.66 32.90 -5.72
C TRP A 224 12.08 33.82 -6.78
N SER A 225 11.35 33.25 -7.72
CA SER A 225 10.66 33.97 -8.79
C SER A 225 9.22 33.51 -8.85
N ALA A 226 8.30 34.47 -8.85
CA ALA A 226 6.87 34.24 -9.00
C ALA A 226 6.27 35.35 -9.87
N ASP A 227 5.25 35.02 -10.67
CA ASP A 227 4.60 35.99 -11.56
C ASP A 227 3.81 37.05 -10.79
N VAL A 228 3.32 36.71 -9.59
CA VAL A 228 2.46 37.57 -8.78
C VAL A 228 3.11 37.88 -7.44
N ASP A 229 3.13 36.92 -6.53
CA ASP A 229 3.51 37.15 -5.13
C ASP A 229 4.41 36.03 -4.58
N VAL A 230 5.30 36.40 -3.66
CA VAL A 230 6.07 35.47 -2.81
C VAL A 230 5.66 35.71 -1.36
N PHE A 231 5.04 34.71 -0.72
CA PHE A 231 4.58 34.81 0.66
C PHE A 231 5.49 34.04 1.62
N LEU A 232 6.08 34.76 2.57
CA LEU A 232 6.81 34.17 3.70
C LEU A 232 5.99 34.40 4.97
N LYS A 233 5.55 33.31 5.62
CA LYS A 233 4.72 33.37 6.82
C LYS A 233 5.31 32.48 7.91
N SER A 234 5.45 33.04 9.10
CA SER A 234 5.75 32.31 10.33
C SER A 234 4.60 32.54 11.33
N VAL A 235 4.09 31.47 11.95
CA VAL A 235 3.00 31.55 12.93
C VAL A 235 3.55 31.88 14.32
N ASN A 236 4.59 31.17 14.75
CA ASN A 236 5.19 31.27 16.09
C ASN A 236 6.74 31.26 16.00
N GLY A 237 7.31 32.24 15.30
CA GLY A 237 8.77 32.33 15.11
C GLY A 237 9.16 33.48 14.21
N SER A 238 10.46 33.61 13.90
CA SER A 238 10.98 34.60 12.96
C SER A 238 11.22 33.99 11.57
N ILE A 239 11.12 34.84 10.55
CA ILE A 239 11.69 34.54 9.22
C ILE A 239 13.09 35.13 9.24
N VAL A 240 14.10 34.29 9.09
CA VAL A 240 15.51 34.72 9.06
C VAL A 240 16.05 34.45 7.67
N LEU A 241 16.51 35.51 7.03
CA LEU A 241 17.20 35.43 5.75
C LEU A 241 18.62 35.93 5.98
N ASP A 242 19.58 35.02 5.91
CA ASP A 242 21.00 35.29 6.13
C ASP A 242 21.78 34.93 4.88
N ALA A 243 22.47 35.92 4.31
CA ALA A 243 23.22 35.78 3.07
C ALA A 243 24.53 36.55 3.20
N ARG A 244 25.66 35.90 2.88
CA ARG A 244 27.00 36.48 2.99
C ARG A 244 27.15 37.76 2.16
N ASP A 245 26.65 37.74 0.93
CA ASP A 245 26.77 38.83 -0.03
C ASP A 245 25.57 39.79 0.00
N GLY A 246 24.66 39.61 0.97
CA GLY A 246 23.47 40.42 1.17
C GLY A 246 22.23 39.89 0.47
N LEU A 247 21.10 40.53 0.76
CA LEU A 247 19.82 40.25 0.13
C LEU A 247 19.54 41.25 -0.97
N PHE A 248 19.18 40.74 -2.15
CA PHE A 248 18.81 41.56 -3.30
C PHE A 248 17.33 41.37 -3.59
N ILE A 249 16.62 42.49 -3.70
CA ILE A 249 15.24 42.52 -4.17
C ILE A 249 15.28 43.27 -5.49
N ASP A 250 14.81 42.65 -6.56
CA ASP A 250 14.70 43.32 -7.85
C ASP A 250 13.57 44.37 -7.77
N VAL A 251 13.95 45.65 -7.78
CA VAL A 251 13.04 46.79 -7.65
C VAL A 251 12.59 47.30 -9.01
N GLU A 252 13.16 46.83 -10.13
CA GLU A 252 12.80 47.31 -11.47
C GLU A 252 11.31 47.04 -11.79
N ASN A 253 10.73 46.01 -11.18
CA ASN A 253 9.33 45.62 -11.32
C ASN A 253 8.44 46.00 -10.13
N ILE A 254 8.98 46.65 -9.09
CA ILE A 254 8.16 47.16 -7.99
C ILE A 254 7.57 48.50 -8.45
N PRO A 255 6.23 48.65 -8.54
CA PRO A 255 5.62 49.91 -8.95
C PRO A 255 5.90 50.99 -7.89
N VAL A 256 6.98 51.76 -8.09
CA VAL A 256 7.30 52.90 -7.26
C VAL A 256 6.30 54.01 -7.60
N ALA A 257 5.46 54.36 -6.63
CA ALA A 257 4.50 55.44 -6.82
C ALA A 257 5.22 56.73 -7.25
N PRO A 258 4.77 57.40 -8.33
CA PRO A 258 5.41 58.63 -8.79
C PRO A 258 5.36 59.69 -7.68
N MET A 259 6.46 60.43 -7.52
CA MET A 259 6.63 61.42 -6.46
C MET A 259 5.60 62.57 -6.53
N PHE A 260 4.94 62.74 -7.68
CA PHE A 260 3.90 63.72 -7.94
C PHE A 260 2.72 63.07 -8.67
N LEU A 261 1.57 63.01 -8.02
CA LEU A 261 0.28 62.72 -8.65
C LEU A 261 -0.50 64.04 -8.79
N PRO A 262 -0.78 64.52 -10.01
CA PRO A 262 -1.76 65.56 -10.21
C PRO A 262 -3.16 64.92 -10.08
N SER A 263 -3.88 65.28 -9.01
CA SER A 263 -5.30 64.98 -8.75
C SER A 263 -5.61 63.77 -7.84
N PRO A 264 -6.57 63.89 -6.89
CA PRO A 264 -6.83 62.93 -5.81
C PRO A 264 -7.87 61.86 -6.19
N THR A 265 -7.87 61.38 -7.43
CA THR A 265 -8.98 60.55 -7.95
C THR A 265 -8.76 59.04 -7.84
N THR A 266 -7.60 58.58 -7.38
CA THR A 266 -7.34 57.14 -7.17
C THR A 266 -6.90 56.88 -5.73
N SER A 267 -7.73 56.12 -5.01
CA SER A 267 -7.65 55.80 -3.59
C SER A 267 -6.58 54.76 -3.25
N HIS A 268 -5.42 54.78 -3.93
CA HIS A 268 -4.36 53.83 -3.61
C HIS A 268 -3.66 54.28 -2.33
N GLU A 269 -3.69 53.43 -1.31
CA GLU A 269 -2.93 53.63 -0.08
C GLU A 269 -1.43 53.62 -0.41
N GLN A 270 -0.80 54.78 -0.29
CA GLN A 270 0.63 54.92 -0.53
C GLN A 270 1.38 54.64 0.76
N TYR A 271 2.50 53.92 0.64
CA TYR A 271 3.38 53.62 1.77
C TYR A 271 4.80 54.05 1.44
N LYS A 272 5.49 54.57 2.45
CA LYS A 272 6.94 54.81 2.41
C LYS A 272 7.64 53.69 3.18
N VAL A 273 8.60 53.03 2.53
CA VAL A 273 9.47 52.05 3.18
C VAL A 273 10.61 52.80 3.86
N CYS A 274 10.84 52.51 5.13
CA CYS A 274 11.82 53.13 5.99
C CYS A 274 12.77 52.07 6.55
N VAL A 275 14.02 52.45 6.77
CA VAL A 275 15.07 51.54 7.27
C VAL A 275 15.54 52.00 8.65
N CYS A 276 15.59 51.08 9.61
CA CYS A 276 16.19 51.28 10.92
C CYS A 276 17.71 51.13 10.81
N MET A 277 18.43 52.24 10.89
CA MET A 277 19.90 52.21 10.95
C MET A 277 20.39 52.06 12.40
N PRO A 278 21.45 51.27 12.68
CA PRO A 278 22.27 50.50 11.73
C PRO A 278 21.75 49.07 11.45
N GLN A 279 20.65 48.66 12.07
CA GLN A 279 20.17 47.27 12.08
C GLN A 279 19.65 46.74 10.73
N GLY A 280 19.31 47.63 9.78
CA GLY A 280 18.79 47.26 8.46
C GLY A 280 17.31 46.84 8.44
N LYS A 281 16.60 46.88 9.57
CA LYS A 281 15.18 46.47 9.65
C LYS A 281 14.28 47.42 8.85
N LEU A 282 13.40 46.86 8.02
CA LEU A 282 12.47 47.62 7.18
C LEU A 282 11.09 47.76 7.85
N PHE A 283 10.46 48.92 7.70
CA PHE A 283 9.08 49.16 8.12
C PHE A 283 8.34 50.10 7.17
N LYS A 284 7.00 50.00 7.12
CA LYS A 284 6.15 50.82 6.25
C LYS A 284 5.48 51.96 7.01
N VAL A 285 5.37 53.13 6.38
CA VAL A 285 4.68 54.31 6.91
C VAL A 285 3.59 54.75 5.93
N PRO A 286 2.32 54.86 6.35
CA PRO A 286 1.23 55.28 5.47
C PRO A 286 1.38 56.77 5.08
N VAL A 287 1.20 57.06 3.80
CA VAL A 287 1.14 58.42 3.24
C VAL A 287 -0.34 58.77 3.03
N ARG A 288 -0.84 59.74 3.79
CA ARG A 288 -2.25 60.14 3.73
C ARG A 288 -2.58 60.83 2.41
N PRO A 289 -3.76 60.57 1.82
CA PRO A 289 -4.24 61.30 0.65
C PRO A 289 -4.22 62.82 0.91
N GLY A 290 -3.65 63.60 -0.02
CA GLY A 290 -3.52 65.06 0.10
C GLY A 290 -2.28 65.55 0.87
N THR A 291 -1.51 64.66 1.50
CA THR A 291 -0.24 64.98 2.16
C THR A 291 0.90 64.51 1.24
N GLY A 292 1.61 65.43 0.59
CA GLY A 292 2.65 65.04 -0.38
C GLY A 292 3.74 64.16 0.23
N SER A 293 4.24 63.15 -0.51
CA SER A 293 5.24 62.16 -0.07
C SER A 293 6.48 62.77 0.64
N ARG A 294 6.86 64.01 0.27
CA ARG A 294 7.97 64.76 0.91
C ARG A 294 7.75 65.12 2.38
N THR A 295 6.49 65.20 2.83
CA THR A 295 6.14 65.59 4.20
C THR A 295 6.17 64.41 5.19
N VAL A 296 6.15 63.17 4.68
CA VAL A 296 6.23 61.95 5.49
C VAL A 296 7.70 61.56 5.69
N ASN A 297 8.19 61.76 6.91
CA ASN A 297 9.58 61.46 7.28
C ASN A 297 9.65 60.24 8.22
N CYS A 298 10.47 59.25 7.85
CA CYS A 298 10.77 58.05 8.65
C CYS A 298 11.30 58.37 10.07
N ALA A 299 11.89 59.55 10.25
CA ALA A 299 12.40 60.03 11.53
C ALA A 299 11.32 60.61 12.46
N ARG A 300 10.13 60.95 11.95
CA ARG A 300 9.05 61.64 12.70
C ARG A 300 7.82 60.76 12.94
N VAL A 301 7.93 59.46 12.75
CA VAL A 301 6.87 58.52 13.09
C VAL A 301 6.72 58.51 14.62
N ALA A 302 5.48 58.52 15.12
CA ALA A 302 5.21 58.47 16.56
C ALA A 302 5.69 57.11 17.10
N ARG A 303 6.86 57.10 17.74
CA ARG A 303 7.47 55.93 18.38
C ARG A 303 7.06 55.92 19.84
N SER A 304 6.12 55.06 20.21
CA SER A 304 5.98 54.66 21.62
C SER A 304 6.96 53.51 21.89
N PRO A 305 7.52 53.39 23.10
CA PRO A 305 8.50 52.33 23.41
C PRO A 305 7.94 50.91 23.23
N GLU A 306 6.62 50.72 23.29
CA GLU A 306 5.95 49.43 23.03
C GLU A 306 5.75 49.13 21.54
N ASN A 307 5.90 50.10 20.65
CA ASN A 307 5.54 49.98 19.23
C ASN A 307 6.62 50.58 18.30
N ASP A 308 7.87 50.66 18.77
CA ASP A 308 8.99 51.17 17.98
C ASP A 308 9.50 50.05 17.04
N PRO A 309 9.32 50.19 15.72
CA PRO A 309 9.74 49.18 14.76
C PRO A 309 11.27 48.97 14.76
N CYS A 310 12.05 49.89 15.32
CA CYS A 310 13.52 49.80 15.41
C CYS A 310 14.05 49.29 16.76
N LEU A 311 13.18 49.07 17.76
CA LEU A 311 13.56 48.51 19.06
C LEU A 311 12.98 47.11 19.31
N SER A 312 11.95 46.72 18.55
CA SER A 312 11.33 45.40 18.58
C SER A 312 12.13 44.33 17.82
#